data_AF-A0A936GUH3-F1
#
_entry.id   AF-A0A936GUH3-F1
#
_cell.length_a   1.000
_cell.length_b   1.000
_cell.length_c   1.000
_cell.angle_alpha   90.00
_cell.angle_beta   90.00
_cell.angle_gamma   90.00
#
_symmetry.space_group_name_H-M   'P 1'
#
loop_
_entity.id
_entity.type
_entity.pdbx_description
1 polymer ?
#
loop_
_entity_poly.entity_id
_entity_poly.type
_entity_poly.pdbx_seq_one_letter_code
_entity_poly.pdbx_strand_id
1 'polypeptide(L)'
;MNFRFIYKAFFFVLLSGLFIASCKDEPDPIDPTTPEQNLTSHYNNNVVTEWIQLYMDIEKDLPGFRPAATSRALAYIWMSAYEAGLPGMPDFVSNDTKLSGLNVPDLPKDALKYDWNVAVNAAIARTMEHMMPVANTEQRGLINDLESTLNTTLKASVSQEKFTNSQEWGRLVADAINAYADTDVEGVKQAADAFPADYVPPTGQGLWQPEDGKSLFPYWGKVRTFTTFGSALLSPPLLLLTAPILQASTTKILLR
;
A
#
# COMPACT_ATOMS: atom_id res chain seq x y z
N MET A 1 67.28 -2.36 -3.22
CA MET A 1 65.80 -2.44 -3.15
C MET A 1 65.40 -2.72 -1.71
N ASN A 2 64.75 -1.77 -1.04
CA ASN A 2 64.59 -1.76 0.42
C ASN A 2 63.60 -2.85 0.90
N PHE A 3 64.15 -3.97 1.35
CA PHE A 3 63.43 -5.16 1.81
C PHE A 3 62.40 -4.87 2.92
N ARG A 4 62.62 -3.84 3.74
CA ARG A 4 61.69 -3.40 4.81
C ARG A 4 60.39 -2.78 4.28
N PHE A 5 60.39 -2.23 3.06
CA PHE A 5 59.20 -1.63 2.44
C PHE A 5 58.27 -2.72 1.87
N ILE A 6 58.86 -3.80 1.34
CA ILE A 6 58.14 -4.93 0.77
C ILE A 6 57.35 -5.67 1.87
N TYR A 7 57.96 -5.91 3.04
CA TYR A 7 57.26 -6.56 4.16
C TYR A 7 56.09 -5.74 4.71
N LYS A 8 56.19 -4.40 4.74
CA LYS A 8 55.08 -3.54 5.18
C LYS A 8 53.93 -3.55 4.17
N ALA A 9 54.23 -3.52 2.88
CA ALA A 9 53.22 -3.63 1.82
C ALA A 9 52.55 -5.01 1.84
N PHE A 10 53.31 -6.09 2.04
CA PHE A 10 52.77 -7.44 2.15
C PHE A 10 51.87 -7.61 3.37
N PHE A 11 52.25 -7.06 4.52
CA PHE A 11 51.45 -7.11 5.74
C PHE A 11 50.15 -6.30 5.60
N PHE A 12 50.18 -5.15 4.91
CA PHE A 12 48.97 -4.36 4.65
C PHE A 12 48.01 -5.06 3.68
N VAL A 13 48.51 -5.73 2.65
CA VAL A 13 47.69 -6.52 1.72
C VAL A 13 47.09 -7.76 2.40
N LEU A 14 47.86 -8.43 3.28
CA LEU A 14 47.38 -9.59 4.03
C LEU A 14 46.32 -9.20 5.08
N LEU A 15 46.48 -8.04 5.73
CA LEU A 15 45.51 -7.50 6.69
C LEU A 15 44.22 -6.99 5.99
N SER A 16 44.34 -6.49 4.76
CA SER A 16 43.19 -6.06 3.95
C SER A 16 42.38 -7.24 3.40
N GLY A 17 43.01 -8.39 3.14
CA GLY A 17 42.35 -9.61 2.68
C GLY A 17 41.47 -10.28 3.73
N LEU A 18 41.76 -10.09 5.02
CA LEU A 18 40.98 -10.64 6.13
C LEU A 18 39.60 -9.95 6.30
N PHE A 19 39.42 -8.73 5.80
CA PHE A 19 38.14 -8.03 5.88
C PHE A 19 37.15 -8.40 4.76
N ILE A 20 37.59 -9.07 3.69
CA ILE A 20 36.73 -9.45 2.55
C ILE A 20 36.13 -10.86 2.75
N ALA A 21 36.60 -11.62 3.73
CA ALA A 21 36.12 -12.97 4.03
C ALA A 21 35.01 -13.03 5.10
N SER A 22 34.62 -11.89 5.70
CA SER A 22 33.71 -11.86 6.85
C SER A 22 32.24 -11.60 6.52
N CYS A 23 31.84 -11.70 5.25
CA CYS A 23 30.43 -11.66 4.85
C CYS A 23 30.12 -12.85 3.93
N LYS A 24 30.11 -14.04 4.52
CA LYS A 24 29.23 -15.11 4.07
C LYS A 24 28.45 -15.53 5.29
N ASP A 25 27.16 -15.21 5.31
CA ASP A 25 26.23 -15.80 6.27
C ASP A 25 26.22 -17.30 5.99
N GLU A 26 26.96 -18.07 6.81
CA GLU A 26 26.77 -19.52 6.80
C GLU A 26 25.40 -19.80 7.42
N PRO A 27 24.56 -20.64 6.80
CA PRO A 27 23.30 -21.02 7.40
C PRO A 27 23.60 -21.69 8.75
N ASP A 28 23.01 -21.15 9.83
CA ASP A 28 23.18 -21.69 11.16
C ASP A 28 22.90 -23.21 11.19
N PRO A 29 23.65 -23.99 11.98
CA PRO A 29 23.37 -25.41 12.16
C PRO A 29 21.91 -25.60 12.57
N ILE A 30 21.18 -26.45 11.84
CA ILE A 30 19.79 -26.81 12.13
C ILE A 30 19.74 -27.39 13.55
N ASP A 31 19.30 -26.59 14.52
CA ASP A 31 18.96 -27.07 15.85
C ASP A 31 17.66 -27.87 15.75
N PRO A 32 17.69 -29.21 15.98
CA PRO A 32 16.51 -30.06 15.87
C PRO A 32 15.40 -29.74 16.88
N THR A 33 15.60 -28.77 17.77
CA THR A 33 14.59 -28.27 18.71
C THR A 33 13.85 -27.02 18.24
N THR A 34 14.28 -26.37 17.15
CA THR A 34 13.57 -25.21 16.59
C THR A 34 12.39 -25.68 15.73
N PRO A 35 11.14 -25.31 16.05
CA PRO A 35 9.99 -25.65 15.23
C PRO A 35 10.17 -25.15 13.79
N GLU A 36 9.79 -25.97 12.81
CA GLU A 36 9.74 -25.52 11.41
C GLU A 36 8.81 -24.30 11.30
N GLN A 37 9.31 -23.20 10.73
CA GLN A 37 8.55 -21.97 10.55
C GLN A 37 8.32 -21.68 9.06
N ASN A 38 7.07 -21.45 8.68
CA ASN A 38 6.71 -20.95 7.37
C ASN A 38 6.66 -19.41 7.40
N LEU A 39 7.82 -18.77 7.27
CA LEU A 39 7.94 -17.32 7.30
C LEU A 39 7.68 -16.69 5.93
N THR A 40 7.00 -15.55 5.90
CA THR A 40 6.77 -14.74 4.68
C THR A 40 8.08 -14.22 4.09
N SER A 41 9.11 -14.02 4.91
CA SER A 41 10.46 -13.65 4.46
C SER A 41 11.15 -14.71 3.59
N HIS A 42 10.66 -15.96 3.57
CA HIS A 42 11.18 -17.02 2.70
C HIS A 42 10.66 -16.90 1.25
N TYR A 43 9.68 -16.04 0.99
CA TYR A 43 9.06 -15.85 -0.32
C TYR A 43 9.63 -14.62 -1.02
N ASN A 44 9.74 -14.66 -2.35
CA ASN A 44 10.07 -13.48 -3.14
C ASN A 44 8.84 -12.56 -3.30
N ASN A 45 9.07 -11.34 -3.78
CA ASN A 45 8.04 -10.32 -3.97
C ASN A 45 7.42 -10.30 -5.39
N ASN A 46 7.64 -11.33 -6.20
CA ASN A 46 7.23 -11.31 -7.62
C ASN A 46 5.70 -11.18 -7.75
N VAL A 47 4.94 -11.96 -6.96
CA VAL A 47 3.45 -11.91 -6.97
C VAL A 47 2.96 -10.47 -6.77
N VAL A 48 3.45 -9.80 -5.72
CA VAL A 48 3.06 -8.42 -5.40
C VAL A 48 3.49 -7.46 -6.51
N THR A 49 4.69 -7.63 -7.07
CA THR A 49 5.22 -6.76 -8.13
C THR A 49 4.39 -6.84 -9.42
N GLU A 50 4.01 -8.05 -9.84
CA GLU A 50 3.14 -8.27 -11.01
C GLU A 50 1.76 -7.62 -10.80
N TRP A 51 1.18 -7.75 -9.61
CA TRP A 51 -0.09 -7.11 -9.27
C TRP A 51 0.01 -5.58 -9.23
N ILE A 52 1.11 -5.01 -8.74
CA ILE A 52 1.35 -3.55 -8.78
C ILE A 52 1.40 -3.08 -10.24
N GLN A 53 2.10 -3.80 -11.11
CA GLN A 53 2.21 -3.45 -12.52
C GLN A 53 0.82 -3.47 -13.18
N LEU A 54 0.06 -4.54 -12.99
CA LEU A 54 -1.30 -4.64 -13.53
C LEU A 54 -2.22 -3.54 -12.97
N TYR A 55 -2.14 -3.25 -11.68
CA TYR A 55 -2.91 -2.17 -11.06
C TYR A 55 -2.66 -0.85 -11.80
N MET A 56 -1.40 -0.49 -12.05
CA MET A 56 -1.05 0.75 -12.74
C MET A 56 -1.58 0.77 -14.19
N ASP A 57 -1.51 -0.37 -14.88
CA ASP A 57 -1.97 -0.50 -16.26
C ASP A 57 -3.49 -0.37 -16.40
N ILE A 58 -4.26 -0.87 -15.43
CA ILE A 58 -5.72 -0.73 -15.37
C ILE A 58 -6.11 0.67 -14.89
N GLU A 59 -5.56 1.10 -13.75
CA GLU A 59 -6.01 2.29 -13.02
C GLU A 59 -5.88 3.57 -13.86
N LYS A 60 -4.89 3.62 -14.75
CA LYS A 60 -4.68 4.80 -15.60
C LYS A 60 -5.82 5.13 -16.54
N ASP A 61 -6.64 4.15 -16.88
CA ASP A 61 -7.75 4.28 -17.81
C ASP A 61 -9.12 4.20 -17.10
N LEU A 62 -9.16 4.18 -15.76
CA LEU A 62 -10.43 4.15 -15.02
C LEU A 62 -11.11 5.53 -15.01
N PRO A 63 -12.36 5.65 -15.50
CA PRO A 63 -13.04 6.93 -15.61
C PRO A 63 -13.41 7.49 -14.23
N GLY A 64 -13.04 8.75 -13.97
CA GLY A 64 -13.40 9.46 -12.74
C GLY A 64 -12.77 8.89 -11.45
N PHE A 65 -11.79 7.97 -11.57
CA PHE A 65 -11.24 7.26 -10.43
C PHE A 65 -10.20 8.07 -9.64
N ARG A 66 -9.41 8.87 -10.36
CA ARG A 66 -8.34 9.68 -9.77
C ARG A 66 -8.82 11.00 -9.18
N PRO A 67 -8.15 11.49 -8.11
CA PRO A 67 -7.10 10.83 -7.35
C PRO A 67 -7.66 10.02 -6.15
N ALA A 68 -8.89 10.32 -5.73
CA ALA A 68 -9.36 9.94 -4.42
C ALA A 68 -9.77 8.47 -4.35
N ALA A 69 -10.53 7.96 -5.33
CA ALA A 69 -10.88 6.55 -5.39
C ALA A 69 -9.62 5.66 -5.59
N THR A 70 -8.62 6.12 -6.34
CA THR A 70 -7.29 5.50 -6.43
C THR A 70 -6.66 5.28 -5.05
N SER A 71 -6.60 6.34 -4.23
CA SER A 71 -6.02 6.25 -2.88
C SER A 71 -6.77 5.26 -1.98
N ARG A 72 -8.12 5.25 -2.06
CA ARG A 72 -8.97 4.30 -1.34
C ARG A 72 -8.68 2.86 -1.79
N ALA A 73 -8.63 2.62 -3.10
CA ALA A 73 -8.40 1.29 -3.66
C ALA A 73 -7.04 0.74 -3.24
N LEU A 74 -5.95 1.52 -3.42
CA LEU A 74 -4.61 1.11 -2.99
C LEU A 74 -4.57 0.72 -1.52
N ALA A 75 -5.19 1.52 -0.64
CA ALA A 75 -5.18 1.24 0.79
C ALA A 75 -5.78 -0.13 1.11
N TYR A 76 -6.96 -0.46 0.58
CA TYR A 76 -7.60 -1.74 0.88
C TYR A 76 -6.98 -2.93 0.14
N ILE A 77 -6.52 -2.77 -1.10
CA ILE A 77 -5.84 -3.83 -1.87
C ILE A 77 -4.57 -4.28 -1.14
N TRP A 78 -3.73 -3.34 -0.70
CA TRP A 78 -2.49 -3.68 -0.03
C TRP A 78 -2.68 -4.06 1.44
N MET A 79 -3.78 -3.61 2.06
CA MET A 79 -4.18 -4.12 3.37
C MET A 79 -4.57 -5.59 3.30
N SER A 80 -5.33 -6.03 2.28
CA SER A 80 -5.67 -7.46 2.14
C SER A 80 -4.43 -8.31 1.84
N ALA A 81 -3.49 -7.82 1.03
CA ALA A 81 -2.21 -8.48 0.81
C ALA A 81 -1.40 -8.64 2.10
N TYR A 82 -1.31 -7.57 2.91
CA TYR A 82 -0.61 -7.58 4.19
C TYR A 82 -1.24 -8.59 5.17
N GLU A 83 -2.55 -8.55 5.37
CA GLU A 83 -3.25 -9.46 6.29
C GLU A 83 -3.18 -10.92 5.83
N ALA A 84 -3.19 -11.17 4.51
CA ALA A 84 -3.09 -12.53 3.97
C ALA A 84 -1.70 -13.15 4.22
N GLY A 85 -0.63 -12.35 4.19
CA GLY A 85 0.73 -12.79 4.49
C GLY A 85 1.12 -12.68 5.97
N LEU A 86 0.31 -12.02 6.80
CA LEU A 86 0.61 -11.73 8.20
C LEU A 86 0.89 -12.96 9.07
N PRO A 87 0.22 -14.12 8.89
CA PRO A 87 0.52 -15.26 9.75
C PRO A 87 1.96 -15.78 9.62
N GLY A 88 2.68 -15.46 8.53
CA GLY A 88 4.11 -15.73 8.36
C GLY A 88 5.03 -14.58 8.81
N MET A 89 4.51 -13.55 9.46
CA MET A 89 5.22 -12.34 9.89
C MET A 89 5.09 -12.13 11.42
N PRO A 90 5.78 -12.93 12.25
CA PRO A 90 5.56 -12.97 13.70
C PRO A 90 5.85 -11.64 14.44
N ASP A 91 6.69 -10.77 13.87
CA ASP A 91 7.03 -9.47 14.45
C ASP A 91 6.06 -8.34 14.04
N PHE A 92 5.01 -8.66 13.27
CA PHE A 92 4.04 -7.72 12.72
C PHE A 92 2.67 -7.92 13.36
N VAL A 93 1.85 -6.88 13.33
CA VAL A 93 0.55 -6.84 14.02
C VAL A 93 -0.57 -6.60 13.01
N SER A 94 -1.71 -7.28 13.17
CA SER A 94 -2.87 -7.06 12.31
C SER A 94 -3.40 -5.64 12.43
N ASN A 95 -3.89 -5.11 11.31
CA ASN A 95 -4.58 -3.84 11.25
C ASN A 95 -5.91 -3.86 12.03
N ASP A 96 -6.50 -5.02 12.29
CA ASP A 96 -7.72 -5.14 13.11
C ASP A 96 -7.52 -4.61 14.55
N THR A 97 -6.28 -4.62 15.04
CA THR A 97 -5.90 -4.09 16.35
C THR A 97 -5.90 -2.56 16.41
N LYS A 98 -5.87 -1.89 15.24
CA LYS A 98 -5.76 -0.43 15.11
C LYS A 98 -6.98 0.19 14.44
N LEU A 99 -7.63 -0.54 13.54
CA LEU A 99 -8.76 -0.08 12.76
C LEU A 99 -10.06 -0.56 13.42
N SER A 100 -10.72 0.35 14.13
CA SER A 100 -11.99 0.05 14.79
C SER A 100 -13.04 -0.48 13.80
N GLY A 101 -13.57 -1.67 14.09
CA GLY A 101 -14.60 -2.33 13.29
C GLY A 101 -14.05 -3.21 12.16
N LEU A 102 -12.74 -3.21 11.91
CA LEU A 102 -12.11 -4.25 11.10
C LEU A 102 -12.00 -5.51 11.95
N ASN A 103 -12.40 -6.65 11.39
CA ASN A 103 -12.29 -7.96 12.03
C ASN A 103 -11.71 -8.94 10.99
N VAL A 104 -10.41 -9.25 11.12
CA VAL A 104 -9.74 -10.21 10.26
C VAL A 104 -9.89 -11.59 10.90
N PRO A 105 -10.27 -12.64 10.15
CA PRO A 105 -10.44 -13.97 10.72
C PRO A 105 -9.11 -14.55 11.21
N ASP A 106 -9.15 -15.34 12.28
CA ASP A 106 -7.99 -16.15 12.70
C ASP A 106 -7.64 -17.20 11.64
N LEU A 107 -6.34 -17.52 11.52
CA LEU A 107 -5.88 -18.55 10.59
C LEU A 107 -6.48 -19.93 11.00
N PRO A 108 -7.27 -20.59 10.15
CA PRO A 108 -8.03 -21.78 10.57
C PRO A 108 -7.19 -23.04 10.80
N LYS A 109 -5.98 -23.11 10.24
CA LYS A 109 -5.10 -24.28 10.28
C LYS A 109 -3.67 -23.85 10.61
N ASP A 110 -2.80 -24.82 10.86
CA ASP A 110 -1.38 -24.59 11.07
C ASP A 110 -0.74 -23.85 9.88
N ALA A 111 0.09 -22.84 10.16
CA ALA A 111 0.81 -22.01 9.19
C ALA A 111 1.61 -22.83 8.16
N LEU A 112 2.12 -24.01 8.53
CA LEU A 112 2.84 -24.92 7.63
C LEU A 112 1.96 -25.45 6.48
N LYS A 113 0.64 -25.42 6.63
CA LYS A 113 -0.32 -25.87 5.62
C LYS A 113 -0.68 -24.82 4.56
N TYR A 114 -0.01 -23.68 4.56
CA TYR A 114 -0.27 -22.55 3.67
C TYR A 114 0.96 -22.10 2.90
N ASP A 115 0.75 -21.59 1.71
CA ASP A 115 1.73 -20.90 0.88
C ASP A 115 1.33 -19.42 0.80
N TRP A 116 2.18 -18.53 1.31
CA TRP A 116 1.82 -17.12 1.43
C TRP A 116 1.70 -16.42 0.08
N ASN A 117 2.45 -16.85 -0.94
CA ASN A 117 2.31 -16.30 -2.29
C ASN A 117 0.96 -16.66 -2.92
N VAL A 118 0.47 -17.89 -2.71
CA VAL A 118 -0.87 -18.30 -3.16
C VAL A 118 -1.96 -17.53 -2.42
N ALA A 119 -1.80 -17.34 -1.11
CA ALA A 119 -2.76 -16.57 -0.30
C ALA A 119 -2.82 -15.10 -0.72
N VAL A 120 -1.66 -14.45 -0.86
CA VAL A 120 -1.56 -13.05 -1.28
C VAL A 120 -2.11 -12.86 -2.70
N ASN A 121 -1.83 -13.78 -3.63
CA ASN A 121 -2.39 -13.74 -4.99
C ASN A 121 -3.93 -13.72 -4.97
N ALA A 122 -4.53 -14.64 -4.21
CA ALA A 122 -5.98 -14.76 -4.11
C ALA A 122 -6.61 -13.54 -3.40
N ALA A 123 -5.93 -12.98 -2.41
CA ALA A 123 -6.39 -11.80 -1.68
C ALA A 123 -6.40 -10.54 -2.57
N ILE A 124 -5.30 -10.28 -3.29
CA ILE A 124 -5.17 -9.11 -4.16
C ILE A 124 -6.19 -9.18 -5.29
N ALA A 125 -6.31 -10.31 -5.99
CA ALA A 125 -7.25 -10.48 -7.10
C ALA A 125 -8.68 -10.12 -6.67
N ARG A 126 -9.12 -10.71 -5.55
CA ARG A 126 -10.47 -10.52 -5.02
C ARG A 126 -10.72 -9.10 -4.51
N THR A 127 -9.74 -8.46 -3.89
CA THR A 127 -9.88 -7.06 -3.46
C THR A 127 -9.82 -6.09 -4.63
N MET A 128 -9.00 -6.34 -5.67
CA MET A 128 -8.98 -5.53 -6.88
C MET A 128 -10.31 -5.55 -7.63
N GLU A 129 -10.92 -6.72 -7.81
CA GLU A 129 -12.25 -6.82 -8.46
C GLU A 129 -13.33 -6.00 -7.73
N HIS A 130 -13.23 -5.92 -6.39
CA HIS A 130 -14.16 -5.17 -5.53
C HIS A 130 -13.86 -3.66 -5.55
N MET A 131 -12.59 -3.27 -5.48
CA MET A 131 -12.17 -1.87 -5.36
C MET A 131 -12.17 -1.10 -6.68
N MET A 132 -12.34 -1.78 -7.82
CA MET A 132 -12.41 -1.18 -9.15
C MET A 132 -13.80 -1.37 -9.81
N PRO A 133 -14.88 -0.81 -9.23
CA PRO A 133 -16.24 -1.04 -9.73
C PRO A 133 -16.43 -0.53 -11.17
N VAL A 134 -15.71 0.52 -11.56
CA VAL A 134 -15.76 1.15 -12.89
C VAL A 134 -14.88 0.47 -13.94
N ALA A 135 -14.16 -0.61 -13.59
CA ALA A 135 -13.39 -1.38 -14.55
C ALA A 135 -14.31 -2.08 -15.57
N ASN A 136 -13.98 -1.94 -16.85
CA ASN A 136 -14.71 -2.56 -17.95
C ASN A 136 -14.40 -4.07 -18.05
N THR A 137 -15.09 -4.77 -18.96
CA THR A 137 -14.94 -6.23 -19.14
C THR A 137 -13.52 -6.66 -19.49
N GLU A 138 -12.81 -5.89 -20.32
CA GLU A 138 -11.42 -6.20 -20.71
C GLU A 138 -10.48 -6.05 -19.52
N GLN A 139 -10.59 -4.95 -18.77
CA GLN A 139 -9.80 -4.71 -17.55
C GLN A 139 -10.06 -5.77 -16.48
N ARG A 140 -11.32 -6.21 -16.31
CA ARG A 140 -11.66 -7.34 -15.43
C ARG A 140 -11.07 -8.66 -15.94
N GLY A 141 -11.03 -8.85 -17.25
CA GLY A 141 -10.33 -9.98 -17.89
C GLY A 141 -8.86 -10.03 -17.49
N LEU A 142 -8.16 -8.89 -17.53
CA LEU A 142 -6.74 -8.82 -17.14
C LEU A 142 -6.48 -9.24 -15.69
N ILE A 143 -7.36 -8.88 -14.76
CA ILE A 143 -7.28 -9.31 -13.34
C ILE A 143 -7.41 -10.84 -13.23
N ASN A 144 -8.40 -11.41 -13.92
CA ASN A 144 -8.64 -12.85 -13.92
C ASN A 144 -7.48 -13.62 -14.58
N ASP A 145 -6.94 -13.11 -15.68
CA ASP A 145 -5.83 -13.71 -16.41
C ASP A 145 -4.54 -13.72 -15.57
N LEU A 146 -4.25 -12.63 -14.85
CA LEU A 146 -3.09 -12.59 -13.96
C LEU A 146 -3.25 -13.55 -12.78
N GLU A 147 -4.41 -13.57 -12.11
CA GLU A 147 -4.66 -14.52 -11.01
C GLU A 147 -4.45 -15.97 -11.49
N SER A 148 -5.01 -16.32 -12.65
CA SER A 148 -4.91 -17.65 -13.26
C SER A 148 -3.46 -18.02 -13.64
N THR A 149 -2.72 -17.06 -14.21
CA THR A 149 -1.32 -17.24 -14.59
C THR A 149 -0.44 -17.51 -13.36
N LEU A 150 -0.58 -16.68 -12.32
CA LEU A 150 0.15 -16.86 -11.06
C LEU A 150 -0.26 -18.15 -10.35
N ASN A 151 -1.55 -18.49 -10.33
CA ASN A 151 -2.05 -19.77 -9.80
C ASN A 151 -1.40 -20.97 -10.50
N THR A 152 -1.26 -20.92 -11.82
CA THR A 152 -0.62 -22.00 -12.59
C THR A 152 0.86 -22.17 -12.21
N THR A 153 1.61 -21.07 -12.11
CA THR A 153 3.02 -21.10 -11.71
C THR A 153 3.19 -21.57 -10.27
N LEU A 154 2.41 -21.03 -9.32
CA LEU A 154 2.55 -21.33 -7.90
C LEU A 154 2.11 -22.77 -7.56
N LYS A 155 1.09 -23.29 -8.26
CA LYS A 155 0.61 -24.67 -8.05
C LYS A 155 1.69 -25.72 -8.34
N ALA A 156 2.66 -25.42 -9.20
CA ALA A 156 3.74 -26.35 -9.53
C ALA A 156 4.71 -26.62 -8.36
N SER A 157 4.79 -25.73 -7.37
CA SER A 157 5.72 -25.84 -6.23
C SER A 157 5.07 -26.26 -4.92
N VAL A 158 3.77 -26.56 -4.89
CA VAL A 158 3.03 -26.88 -3.67
C VAL A 158 2.10 -28.07 -3.84
N SER A 159 1.71 -28.72 -2.73
CA SER A 159 0.68 -29.75 -2.75
C SER A 159 -0.70 -29.15 -3.07
N GLN A 160 -1.61 -29.96 -3.62
CA GLN A 160 -2.98 -29.52 -3.89
C GLN A 160 -3.71 -29.05 -2.63
N GLU A 161 -3.48 -29.71 -1.48
CA GLU A 161 -4.05 -29.28 -0.20
C GLU A 161 -3.52 -27.90 0.21
N LYS A 162 -2.20 -27.69 0.16
CA LYS A 162 -1.57 -26.41 0.50
C LYS A 162 -2.07 -25.30 -0.41
N PHE A 163 -2.16 -25.56 -1.71
CA PHE A 163 -2.72 -24.62 -2.69
C PHE A 163 -4.17 -24.22 -2.35
N THR A 164 -5.06 -25.20 -2.15
CA THR A 164 -6.47 -24.94 -1.85
C THR A 164 -6.64 -24.18 -0.54
N ASN A 165 -5.95 -24.59 0.53
CA ASN A 165 -5.97 -23.89 1.82
C ASN A 165 -5.57 -22.42 1.68
N SER A 166 -4.53 -22.16 0.89
CA SER A 166 -3.99 -20.82 0.69
C SER A 166 -4.93 -19.92 -0.09
N GLN A 167 -5.54 -20.43 -1.17
CA GLN A 167 -6.55 -19.69 -1.92
C GLN A 167 -7.76 -19.35 -1.05
N GLU A 168 -8.26 -20.32 -0.26
CA GLU A 168 -9.38 -20.11 0.65
C GLU A 168 -9.05 -19.05 1.71
N TRP A 169 -7.87 -19.14 2.33
CA TRP A 169 -7.40 -18.16 3.30
C TRP A 169 -7.31 -16.74 2.71
N GLY A 170 -6.66 -16.58 1.56
CA GLY A 170 -6.55 -15.28 0.90
C GLY A 170 -7.92 -14.66 0.57
N ARG A 171 -8.87 -15.49 0.12
CA ARG A 171 -10.24 -15.03 -0.17
C ARG A 171 -11.02 -14.65 1.09
N LEU A 172 -10.88 -15.40 2.17
CA LEU A 172 -11.49 -15.07 3.47
C LEU A 172 -11.00 -13.72 4.01
N VAL A 173 -9.69 -13.48 3.93
CA VAL A 173 -9.09 -12.19 4.32
C VAL A 173 -9.60 -11.07 3.43
N ALA A 174 -9.59 -11.25 2.11
CA ALA A 174 -10.11 -10.25 1.18
C ALA A 174 -11.59 -9.92 1.42
N ASP A 175 -12.41 -10.92 1.74
CA ASP A 175 -13.83 -10.71 2.08
C ASP A 175 -14.01 -9.90 3.36
N ALA A 176 -13.22 -10.17 4.40
CA ALA A 176 -13.25 -9.37 5.62
C ALA A 176 -12.86 -7.90 5.35
N ILE A 177 -11.83 -7.69 4.53
CA ILE A 177 -11.36 -6.34 4.16
C ILE A 177 -12.38 -5.61 3.28
N ASN A 178 -12.96 -6.29 2.29
CA ASN A 178 -14.00 -5.72 1.43
C ASN A 178 -15.25 -5.35 2.24
N ALA A 179 -15.70 -6.25 3.13
CA ALA A 179 -16.83 -5.97 4.02
C ALA A 179 -16.55 -4.76 4.93
N TYR A 180 -15.35 -4.68 5.51
CA TYR A 180 -14.94 -3.51 6.27
C TYR A 180 -14.92 -2.25 5.40
N ALA A 181 -14.40 -2.30 4.17
CA ALA A 181 -14.37 -1.17 3.25
C ALA A 181 -15.78 -0.67 2.90
N ASP A 182 -16.76 -1.57 2.80
CA ASP A 182 -18.15 -1.23 2.47
C ASP A 182 -18.89 -0.53 3.62
N THR A 183 -18.41 -0.65 4.86
CA THR A 183 -18.94 0.12 6.00
C THR A 183 -18.61 1.62 5.92
N ASP A 184 -17.63 2.01 5.11
CA ASP A 184 -17.31 3.41 4.82
C ASP A 184 -18.25 3.94 3.72
N VAL A 185 -19.50 4.19 4.10
CA VAL A 185 -20.58 4.60 3.17
C VAL A 185 -20.21 5.86 2.39
N GLU A 186 -19.53 6.81 3.03
CA GLU A 186 -19.03 8.02 2.37
C GLU A 186 -17.95 7.68 1.34
N GLY A 187 -16.98 6.82 1.69
CA GLY A 187 -15.96 6.35 0.76
C GLY A 187 -16.53 5.59 -0.44
N VAL A 188 -17.51 4.72 -0.22
CA VAL A 188 -18.19 3.96 -1.31
C VAL A 188 -18.94 4.93 -2.23
N LYS A 189 -19.80 5.79 -1.66
CA LYS A 189 -20.61 6.73 -2.43
C LYS A 189 -19.73 7.64 -3.29
N GLN A 190 -18.71 8.24 -2.67
CA GLN A 190 -17.90 9.24 -3.34
C GLN A 190 -16.92 8.62 -4.35
N ALA A 191 -16.44 7.39 -4.13
CA ALA A 191 -15.63 6.68 -5.12
C ALA A 191 -16.39 6.39 -6.42
N ALA A 192 -17.73 6.30 -6.35
CA ALA A 192 -18.59 6.09 -7.52
C ALA A 192 -19.01 7.40 -8.21
N ASP A 193 -18.91 8.55 -7.53
CA ASP A 193 -19.35 9.85 -8.04
C ASP A 193 -18.33 10.94 -7.70
N ALA A 194 -17.38 11.12 -8.63
CA ALA A 194 -16.30 12.09 -8.48
C ALA A 194 -16.77 13.55 -8.62
N PHE A 195 -17.92 13.78 -9.25
CA PHE A 195 -18.45 15.12 -9.55
C PHE A 195 -19.94 15.19 -9.18
N PRO A 196 -20.27 15.17 -7.88
CA PRO A 196 -21.65 15.11 -7.44
C PRO A 196 -22.43 16.34 -7.89
N ALA A 197 -23.57 16.10 -8.55
CA ALA A 197 -24.38 17.16 -9.16
C ALA A 197 -25.02 18.12 -8.14
N ASP A 198 -25.07 17.73 -6.86
CA ASP A 198 -25.62 18.53 -5.77
C ASP A 198 -24.63 19.53 -5.17
N TYR A 199 -23.34 19.44 -5.53
CA TYR A 199 -22.32 20.35 -5.01
C TYR A 199 -22.26 21.64 -5.83
N VAL A 200 -22.40 22.77 -5.15
CA VAL A 200 -22.23 24.11 -5.72
C VAL A 200 -20.96 24.73 -5.12
N PRO A 201 -19.89 24.97 -5.91
CA PRO A 201 -18.69 25.63 -5.42
C PRO A 201 -19.00 27.01 -4.82
N PRO A 202 -18.34 27.39 -3.72
CA PRO A 202 -18.59 28.68 -3.09
C PRO A 202 -18.10 29.83 -3.96
N THR A 203 -18.83 30.96 -3.94
CA THR A 203 -18.48 32.16 -4.71
C THR A 203 -18.05 33.30 -3.80
N GLY A 204 -17.09 34.12 -4.25
CA GLY A 204 -16.58 35.26 -3.50
C GLY A 204 -15.07 35.46 -3.60
N GLN A 205 -14.60 36.61 -3.11
CA GLN A 205 -13.18 36.93 -3.09
C GLN A 205 -12.41 35.92 -2.22
N GLY A 206 -11.36 35.32 -2.78
CA GLY A 206 -10.51 34.39 -2.05
C GLY A 206 -10.99 32.95 -1.97
N LEU A 207 -12.16 32.65 -2.54
CA LEU A 207 -12.70 31.30 -2.64
C LEU A 207 -12.31 30.69 -3.98
N TRP A 208 -11.87 29.43 -3.95
CA TRP A 208 -11.58 28.69 -5.17
C TRP A 208 -12.86 28.44 -5.97
N GLN A 209 -12.79 28.65 -7.29
CA GLN A 209 -13.88 28.40 -8.22
C GLN A 209 -13.34 27.65 -9.45
N PRO A 210 -14.00 26.56 -9.89
CA PRO A 210 -13.65 25.87 -11.11
C PRO A 210 -14.14 26.62 -12.36
N GLU A 211 -13.40 26.51 -13.47
CA GLU A 211 -13.80 27.13 -14.74
C GLU A 211 -15.07 26.51 -15.33
N ASP A 212 -15.27 25.20 -15.16
CA ASP A 212 -16.41 24.44 -15.70
C ASP A 212 -17.57 24.28 -14.69
N GLY A 213 -17.45 24.93 -13.52
CA GLY A 213 -18.44 24.85 -12.45
C GLY A 213 -18.41 23.55 -11.63
N LYS A 214 -17.50 22.60 -11.91
CA LYS A 214 -17.47 21.29 -11.24
C LYS A 214 -16.31 21.17 -10.27
N SER A 215 -16.58 20.54 -9.12
CA SER A 215 -15.54 20.22 -8.13
C SER A 215 -15.34 18.72 -8.08
N LEU A 216 -14.07 18.32 -8.05
CA LEU A 216 -13.67 16.93 -7.92
C LEU A 216 -13.69 16.52 -6.43
N PHE A 217 -14.39 15.43 -6.10
CA PHE A 217 -14.57 14.86 -4.76
C PHE A 217 -14.80 15.90 -3.63
N PRO A 218 -15.79 16.80 -3.76
CA PRO A 218 -15.98 17.92 -2.83
C PRO A 218 -16.32 17.51 -1.39
N TYR A 219 -16.76 16.26 -1.19
CA TYR A 219 -17.13 15.73 0.12
C TYR A 219 -16.09 14.77 0.71
N TRP A 220 -14.90 14.63 0.10
CA TRP A 220 -13.96 13.55 0.46
C TRP A 220 -13.48 13.62 1.91
N GLY A 221 -13.52 14.81 2.52
CA GLY A 221 -13.22 14.99 3.94
C GLY A 221 -14.17 14.23 4.89
N LYS A 222 -15.28 13.66 4.40
CA LYS A 222 -16.18 12.80 5.18
C LYS A 222 -15.80 11.31 5.14
N VAL A 223 -14.92 10.90 4.24
CA VAL A 223 -14.47 9.51 4.08
C VAL A 223 -13.69 9.08 5.32
N ARG A 224 -13.89 7.82 5.75
CA ARG A 224 -13.17 7.27 6.91
C ARG A 224 -11.65 7.38 6.71
N THR A 225 -10.96 7.85 7.75
CA THR A 225 -9.51 7.87 7.80
C THR A 225 -8.95 6.57 8.37
N PHE A 226 -7.74 6.20 7.96
CA PHE A 226 -7.05 5.01 8.49
C PHE A 226 -6.24 5.31 9.77
N THR A 227 -5.58 6.46 9.83
CA THR A 227 -4.60 6.77 10.90
C THR A 227 -4.81 8.12 11.58
N THR A 228 -5.30 9.13 10.85
CA THR A 228 -5.46 10.50 11.37
C THR A 228 -6.88 10.74 11.84
N PHE A 229 -7.05 11.16 13.11
CA PHE A 229 -8.37 11.41 13.69
C PHE A 229 -8.48 12.84 14.25
N GLY A 230 -9.70 13.36 14.28
CA GLY A 230 -10.03 14.61 14.98
C GLY A 230 -9.31 15.86 14.44
N SER A 231 -8.83 16.71 15.35
CA SER A 231 -8.28 18.04 15.03
C SER A 231 -6.96 18.00 14.25
N ALA A 232 -6.30 16.85 14.12
CA ALA A 232 -5.11 16.70 13.28
C ALA A 232 -5.42 16.83 11.77
N LEU A 233 -6.70 16.84 11.38
CA LEU A 233 -7.14 17.00 10.00
C LEU A 233 -7.25 18.47 9.54
N LEU A 234 -7.14 19.44 10.45
CA LEU A 234 -7.42 20.84 10.15
C LEU A 234 -6.24 21.73 10.51
N SER A 235 -5.61 22.34 9.50
CA SER A 235 -4.86 23.58 9.66
C SER A 235 -5.65 24.68 8.96
N PRO A 236 -6.13 25.71 9.68
CA PRO A 236 -6.82 26.82 9.03
C PRO A 236 -5.86 27.52 8.06
N PRO A 237 -6.31 27.85 6.83
CA PRO A 237 -5.48 28.58 5.89
C PRO A 237 -5.12 29.96 6.46
N LEU A 238 -3.98 30.50 6.03
CA LEU A 238 -3.66 31.90 6.28
C LEU A 238 -4.79 32.77 5.73
N LEU A 239 -5.31 33.69 6.56
CA LEU A 239 -6.28 34.68 6.12
C LEU A 239 -5.72 35.45 4.93
N LEU A 240 -6.47 35.51 3.84
CA LEU A 240 -6.15 36.37 2.70
C LEU A 240 -6.14 37.82 3.18
N LEU A 241 -4.96 38.41 3.33
CA LEU A 241 -4.81 39.85 3.54
C LEU A 241 -5.17 40.57 2.24
N THR A 242 -6.33 41.21 2.21
CA THR A 242 -6.75 42.11 1.12
C THR A 242 -6.45 43.57 1.42
N ALA A 243 -5.62 43.89 2.42
CA ALA A 243 -5.25 45.26 2.71
C ALA A 243 -4.42 45.84 1.54
N PRO A 244 -4.85 46.95 0.89
CA PRO A 244 -3.98 47.65 -0.04
C PRO A 244 -2.76 48.12 0.74
N ILE A 245 -1.57 47.90 0.18
CA ILE A 245 -0.34 48.52 0.68
C ILE A 245 -0.57 50.02 0.58
N LEU A 246 -0.92 50.66 1.70
CA LEU A 246 -0.89 52.12 1.82
C LEU A 246 0.50 52.54 1.38
N GLN A 247 0.57 53.28 0.27
CA GLN A 247 1.79 53.95 -0.16
C GLN A 247 2.41 54.64 1.06
N ALA A 248 3.60 54.20 1.42
CA ALA A 248 4.36 54.81 2.49
C ALA A 248 4.49 56.30 2.18
N SER A 249 3.85 57.12 3.01
CA SER A 249 4.02 58.56 3.05
C SER A 249 5.51 58.89 3.04
N THR A 250 5.93 59.67 2.06
CA THR A 250 7.29 60.20 1.91
C THR A 250 7.61 61.11 3.08
N THR A 251 8.04 60.53 4.20
CA THR A 251 8.70 61.28 5.27
C THR A 251 10.16 61.42 4.88
N LYS A 252 10.51 62.60 4.33
CA LYS A 252 11.88 63.07 4.18
C LYS A 252 12.62 62.92 5.51
N ILE A 253 13.62 62.04 5.55
CA ILE A 253 14.67 62.08 6.57
C ILE A 253 15.56 63.29 6.24
N LEU A 254 15.37 64.37 6.99
CA LEU A 254 16.31 65.49 7.04
C LEU A 254 17.45 65.10 7.98
N LEU A 255 18.66 65.03 7.43
CA LEU A 255 19.91 64.93 8.16
C LEU A 255 20.08 66.15 9.08
N ARG A 256 20.13 65.89 10.39
CA ARG A 256 21.10 66.44 11.36
C ARG A 256 20.97 65.73 12.71
#